data_AF-A0A4P7JQK6-F1
#
_entry.id   AF-A0A4P7JQK6-F1
#
_cell.length_a   1.000
_cell.length_b   1.000
_cell.length_c   1.000
_cell.angle_alpha   90.00
_cell.angle_beta   90.00
_cell.angle_gamma   90.00
#
_symmetry.space_group_name_H-M   'P 1'
#
loop_
_entity.id
_entity.type
_entity.pdbx_description
1 polymer ?
#
loop_
_entity_poly.entity_id
_entity_poly.type
_entity_poly.pdbx_seq_one_letter_code
_entity_poly.pdbx_strand_id
1 'polypeptide(L)'
;MLNRLIHIDASLPESLQTQIRQKLVEGILVGAIAPGSKLPSSRKLASQLNVSRNTVVLVYQALIAEGYIESKERSGIFVSEAITQGKVEQSPSEKRFNGTNSSNKHRFKGAIATTNATSCPADWRNYRFPFIDGKYDSSLMPIKEWREANAKANASSEIQAWGKLQGTEDDPMLLDQIRTKLLPRRGIQASTDEILITVGTQQALHLICQLFVNNEVQVAVEEPGYPEMRELLQHSGAKIQLQALDDKGIIVDDKLDQCDIIYTTPSHQTPTSITMPMDRRDELLSKAQQQDLLIIEDDFEFESNFLGQPHPALRSLDKDNRVVYISCLSKVIASGVQLGFIVADPSVITELKKIRKLMLRNPPLNNQRSVAYFLSMGYYDAYMMHLHQVFFERWLTLREALNIYLPDCINTGPIQGGTAYWITGPKQLDGEYLRQKAVEHGILIEPVKRYFAGTSYPSNCFRMGITSIANDRIREGVEKLADLIHQLTQEHEETLSSAKGKLLTDDELQHVLPGSILECQMVYGVPCTIELKENGVMLGRTGGNDNEVDSGRWWIHNGMYYRKWNLWGYGEMKGFYVIMDGDEMKWFDQNYCFVRQLDYCREHPATTHLARS
;
A
#
# COMPACT_ATOMS: atom_id res chain seq x y z
N MET A 1 -8.57 48.34 -17.95
CA MET A 1 -7.36 47.49 -17.95
C MET A 1 -7.40 46.45 -16.83
N LEU A 2 -7.62 46.79 -15.55
CA LEU A 2 -7.64 45.79 -14.45
C LEU A 2 -8.64 44.63 -14.64
N ASN A 3 -9.84 44.84 -15.23
CA ASN A 3 -10.81 43.76 -15.47
C ASN A 3 -10.29 42.64 -16.40
N ARG A 4 -9.26 42.90 -17.21
CA ARG A 4 -8.64 41.85 -18.06
C ARG A 4 -7.53 41.09 -17.33
N LEU A 5 -7.09 41.57 -16.16
CA LEU A 5 -5.98 41.00 -15.37
C LEU A 5 -6.48 40.21 -14.16
N ILE A 6 -7.68 40.50 -13.65
CA ILE A 6 -8.25 39.87 -12.46
C ILE A 6 -9.50 39.08 -12.89
N HIS A 7 -9.32 37.78 -13.11
CA HIS A 7 -10.41 36.83 -13.27
C HIS A 7 -10.68 36.13 -11.94
N ILE A 8 -11.93 36.11 -11.50
CA ILE A 8 -12.37 35.43 -10.29
C ILE A 8 -13.37 34.34 -10.67
N ASP A 9 -13.35 33.22 -9.95
CA ASP A 9 -14.22 32.08 -10.19
C ASP A 9 -14.88 31.65 -8.88
N ALA A 10 -16.20 31.85 -8.81
CA ALA A 10 -17.00 31.51 -7.63
C ALA A 10 -17.26 30.00 -7.49
N SER A 11 -16.95 29.19 -8.52
CA SER A 11 -17.05 27.73 -8.44
C SER A 11 -15.86 27.07 -7.75
N LEU A 12 -14.75 27.82 -7.59
CA LEU A 12 -13.58 27.34 -6.87
C LEU A 12 -13.83 27.31 -5.35
N PRO A 13 -13.21 26.37 -4.62
CA PRO A 13 -13.36 26.26 -3.17
C PRO A 13 -12.74 27.43 -2.37
N GLU A 14 -11.91 28.26 -3.02
CA GLU A 14 -11.26 29.42 -2.40
C GLU A 14 -12.19 30.64 -2.30
N SER A 15 -12.10 31.38 -1.20
CA SER A 15 -12.90 32.60 -1.03
C SER A 15 -12.53 33.67 -2.06
N LEU A 16 -13.54 34.44 -2.52
CA LEU A 16 -13.33 35.56 -3.46
C LEU A 16 -12.31 36.58 -2.94
N GLN A 17 -12.23 36.77 -1.62
CA GLN A 17 -11.22 37.61 -0.99
C GLN A 17 -9.80 37.12 -1.29
N THR A 18 -9.56 35.80 -1.18
CA THR A 18 -8.26 35.16 -1.44
C THR A 18 -7.89 35.31 -2.91
N GLN A 19 -8.82 35.01 -3.82
CA GLN A 19 -8.59 35.13 -5.26
C GLN A 19 -8.24 36.56 -5.68
N ILE A 20 -9.00 37.55 -5.21
CA ILE A 20 -8.73 38.98 -5.50
C ILE A 20 -7.36 39.40 -4.96
N ARG A 21 -7.06 39.01 -3.71
CA ARG A 21 -5.76 39.32 -3.10
C ARG A 21 -4.62 38.71 -3.92
N GLN A 22 -4.69 37.43 -4.25
CA GLN A 22 -3.65 36.72 -5.01
C GLN A 22 -3.42 37.37 -6.38
N LYS A 23 -4.50 37.70 -7.10
CA LYS A 23 -4.40 38.33 -8.42
C LYS A 23 -3.84 39.75 -8.38
N LEU A 24 -4.16 40.52 -7.34
CA LEU A 24 -3.56 41.85 -7.14
C LEU A 24 -2.07 41.75 -6.82
N VAL A 25 -1.69 40.84 -5.91
CA VAL A 25 -0.28 40.60 -5.57
C VAL A 25 0.51 40.12 -6.79
N GLU A 26 -0.03 39.17 -7.56
CA GLU A 26 0.56 38.68 -8.80
C GLU A 26 0.76 39.80 -9.82
N GLY A 27 -0.29 40.62 -10.05
CA GLY A 27 -0.21 41.75 -10.98
C GLY A 27 0.82 42.80 -10.57
N ILE A 28 0.96 43.07 -9.28
CA ILE A 28 1.98 43.98 -8.74
C ILE A 28 3.38 43.37 -8.88
N LEU A 29 3.56 42.09 -8.55
CA LEU A 29 4.87 41.45 -8.55
C LEU A 29 5.44 41.19 -9.96
N VAL A 30 4.59 40.86 -10.92
CA VAL A 30 4.98 40.67 -12.34
C VAL A 30 5.10 42.00 -13.09
N GLY A 31 4.69 43.12 -12.45
CA GLY A 31 4.78 44.46 -13.03
C GLY A 31 3.65 44.79 -14.03
N ALA A 32 2.63 43.94 -14.13
CA ALA A 32 1.42 44.22 -14.91
C ALA A 32 0.62 45.40 -14.33
N ILE A 33 0.76 45.64 -13.03
CA ILE A 33 0.32 46.85 -12.33
C ILE A 33 1.57 47.60 -11.88
N ALA A 34 1.89 48.69 -12.57
CA ALA A 34 3.13 49.43 -12.34
C ALA A 34 3.21 49.99 -10.90
N PRO A 35 4.41 50.00 -10.27
CA PRO A 35 4.64 50.73 -9.03
C PRO A 35 4.21 52.21 -9.18
N GLY A 36 3.67 52.80 -8.11
CA GLY A 36 3.14 54.16 -8.13
C GLY A 36 1.82 54.32 -8.90
N SER A 37 1.32 53.29 -9.59
CA SER A 37 0.05 53.38 -10.32
C SER A 37 -1.16 53.39 -9.37
N LYS A 38 -2.20 54.15 -9.75
CA LYS A 38 -3.42 54.29 -8.98
C LYS A 38 -4.35 53.10 -9.20
N LEU A 39 -4.72 52.40 -8.13
CA LEU A 39 -5.71 51.34 -8.14
C LEU A 39 -7.15 51.91 -8.15
N PRO A 40 -8.15 51.16 -8.68
CA PRO A 40 -9.55 51.56 -8.62
C PRO A 40 -10.03 51.71 -7.17
N SER A 41 -10.99 52.61 -6.93
CA SER A 41 -11.63 52.71 -5.62
C SER A 41 -12.35 51.41 -5.25
N SER A 42 -12.56 51.16 -3.95
CA SER A 42 -13.18 49.90 -3.51
C SER A 42 -14.57 49.67 -4.13
N ARG A 43 -15.35 50.74 -4.34
CA ARG A 43 -16.64 50.69 -5.06
C ARG A 43 -16.48 50.34 -6.54
N LYS A 44 -15.47 50.92 -7.20
CA LYS A 44 -15.22 50.70 -8.63
C LYS A 44 -14.73 49.29 -8.89
N LEU A 45 -13.78 48.79 -8.10
CA LEU A 45 -13.28 47.41 -8.24
C LEU A 45 -14.38 46.39 -7.90
N ALA A 46 -15.20 46.65 -6.87
CA ALA A 46 -16.32 45.78 -6.52
C ALA A 46 -17.36 45.69 -7.65
N SER A 47 -17.73 46.82 -8.26
CA SER A 47 -18.63 46.85 -9.42
C SER A 47 -18.01 46.16 -10.64
N GLN A 48 -16.70 46.31 -10.86
CA GLN A 48 -15.99 45.72 -11.98
C GLN A 48 -15.88 44.19 -11.91
N LEU A 49 -15.75 43.65 -10.70
CA LEU A 49 -15.64 42.21 -10.44
C LEU A 49 -16.99 41.58 -10.08
N ASN A 50 -18.07 42.38 -10.01
CA ASN A 50 -19.39 41.94 -9.56
C ASN A 50 -19.37 41.25 -8.17
N VAL A 51 -18.68 41.87 -7.21
CA VAL A 51 -18.55 41.37 -5.81
C VAL A 51 -19.02 42.40 -4.79
N SER A 52 -19.23 41.97 -3.54
CA SER A 52 -19.52 42.89 -2.43
C SER A 52 -18.37 43.89 -2.22
N ARG A 53 -18.74 45.16 -1.97
CA ARG A 53 -17.78 46.21 -1.60
C ARG A 53 -16.93 45.82 -0.39
N ASN A 54 -17.52 45.14 0.60
CA ASN A 54 -16.81 44.76 1.82
C ASN A 54 -15.65 43.79 1.53
N THR A 55 -15.83 42.87 0.58
CA THR A 55 -14.76 41.94 0.14
C THR A 55 -13.54 42.72 -0.34
N VAL A 56 -13.74 43.71 -1.21
CA VAL A 56 -12.64 44.54 -1.74
C VAL A 56 -12.00 45.42 -0.66
N VAL A 57 -12.80 45.97 0.26
CA VAL A 57 -12.28 46.78 1.37
C VAL A 57 -11.34 45.96 2.25
N LEU A 58 -11.71 44.73 2.60
CA LEU A 58 -10.88 43.83 3.42
C LEU A 58 -9.57 43.47 2.71
N VAL A 59 -9.61 43.21 1.40
CA VAL A 59 -8.38 42.95 0.61
C VAL A 59 -7.47 44.17 0.62
N TYR A 60 -8.00 45.37 0.36
CA TYR A 60 -7.20 46.59 0.36
C TYR A 60 -6.61 46.90 1.74
N GLN A 61 -7.37 46.71 2.83
CA GLN A 61 -6.85 46.88 4.19
C GLN A 61 -5.67 45.95 4.47
N ALA A 62 -5.77 44.67 4.09
CA ALA A 62 -4.68 43.71 4.24
C ALA A 62 -3.44 44.11 3.43
N LEU A 63 -3.63 44.46 2.15
CA LEU A 63 -2.53 44.87 1.27
C LEU A 63 -1.86 46.19 1.72
N ILE A 64 -2.61 47.11 2.33
CA ILE A 64 -2.05 48.32 2.93
C ILE A 64 -1.20 47.97 4.15
N ALA A 65 -1.71 47.13 5.04
CA ALA A 65 -1.00 46.71 6.25
C ALA A 65 0.31 45.96 5.94
N GLU A 66 0.33 45.18 4.86
CA GLU A 66 1.49 44.42 4.38
C GLU A 66 2.44 45.26 3.49
N GLY A 67 2.07 46.51 3.15
CA GLY A 67 2.91 47.41 2.35
C GLY A 67 2.89 47.16 0.84
N TYR A 68 1.95 46.34 0.33
CA TYR A 68 1.78 46.13 -1.11
C TYR A 68 1.17 47.36 -1.82
N ILE A 69 0.34 48.11 -1.10
CA ILE A 69 -0.31 49.32 -1.62
C ILE A 69 -0.32 50.38 -0.53
N GLU A 70 -0.38 51.65 -0.92
CA GLU A 70 -0.43 52.78 -0.01
C GLU A 70 -1.72 53.57 -0.21
N SER A 71 -2.30 54.05 0.89
CA SER A 71 -3.48 54.94 0.85
C SER A 71 -3.01 56.38 1.02
N LYS A 72 -3.19 57.21 -0.01
CA LYS A 72 -2.92 58.66 0.05
C LYS A 72 -4.21 59.42 0.31
N GLU A 73 -4.24 60.24 1.37
CA GLU A 73 -5.43 60.99 1.78
C GLU A 73 -5.99 61.81 0.61
N ARG A 74 -7.31 61.72 0.39
CA ARG A 74 -8.04 62.40 -0.70
C ARG A 74 -7.56 62.10 -2.13
N SER A 75 -6.58 61.21 -2.30
CA SER A 75 -5.90 60.96 -3.58
C SER A 75 -6.17 59.56 -4.12
N GLY A 76 -6.41 58.57 -3.24
CA GLY A 76 -6.76 57.19 -3.61
C GLY A 76 -5.76 56.17 -3.09
N ILE A 77 -5.77 54.98 -3.70
CA ILE A 77 -4.92 53.86 -3.34
C ILE A 77 -3.91 53.64 -4.47
N PHE A 78 -2.63 53.50 -4.15
CA PHE A 78 -1.53 53.39 -5.11
C PHE A 78 -0.68 52.16 -4.81
N VAL A 79 -0.05 51.57 -5.83
CA VAL A 79 0.91 50.48 -5.61
C VAL A 79 2.19 51.05 -4.99
N SER A 80 2.67 50.42 -3.92
CA SER A 80 3.88 50.88 -3.22
C SER A 80 5.13 50.77 -4.11
N GLU A 81 5.90 51.85 -4.20
CA GLU A 81 7.18 51.90 -4.93
C GLU A 81 8.29 51.09 -4.23
N ALA A 82 8.11 50.79 -2.93
CA ALA A 82 9.07 50.01 -2.14
C ALA A 82 9.18 48.54 -2.58
N ILE A 83 8.15 47.98 -3.24
CA ILE A 83 8.10 46.56 -3.65
C ILE A 83 9.12 46.22 -4.75
N THR A 84 9.56 47.23 -5.50
CA THR A 84 10.59 47.07 -6.53
C THR A 84 12.01 47.21 -6.02
N GLN A 85 12.22 47.60 -4.75
CA GLN A 85 13.56 47.68 -4.16
C GLN A 85 14.14 46.26 -4.04
N GLY A 86 15.22 45.98 -4.79
CA GLY A 86 15.89 44.67 -4.82
C GLY A 86 15.53 43.77 -6.01
N LYS A 87 14.65 44.20 -6.93
CA LYS A 87 14.45 43.49 -8.21
C LYS A 87 15.53 43.90 -9.21
N VAL A 88 16.26 42.92 -9.75
CA VAL A 88 17.11 43.12 -10.92
C VAL A 88 16.20 43.46 -12.10
N GLU A 89 16.50 44.55 -12.82
CA GLU A 89 15.80 44.87 -14.07
C GLU A 89 15.90 43.67 -15.02
N GLN A 90 14.77 43.02 -15.29
CA GLN A 90 14.72 42.02 -16.34
C GLN A 90 14.80 42.78 -17.67
N SER A 91 15.99 42.89 -18.24
CA SER A 91 16.10 43.25 -19.66
C SER A 91 15.25 42.25 -20.44
N PRO A 92 14.37 42.69 -21.37
CA PRO A 92 13.63 41.79 -22.23
C PRO A 92 14.61 41.17 -23.22
N SER A 93 15.43 40.23 -22.74
CA SER A 93 16.11 39.31 -23.63
C SER A 93 15.01 38.44 -24.21
N GLU A 94 14.71 38.64 -25.48
CA GLU A 94 14.16 37.56 -26.31
C GLU A 94 15.16 36.39 -26.21
N LYS A 95 15.07 35.59 -25.14
CA LYS A 95 15.50 34.20 -25.20
C LYS A 95 14.51 33.53 -26.14
N ARG A 96 14.66 33.81 -27.44
CA ARG A 96 14.27 32.86 -28.47
C ARG A 96 14.93 31.58 -28.00
N PHE A 97 14.14 30.56 -27.69
CA PHE A 97 14.61 29.18 -27.60
C PHE A 97 15.11 28.79 -29.00
N ASN A 98 16.22 29.40 -29.44
CA ASN A 98 17.00 28.93 -30.56
C ASN A 98 17.53 27.60 -30.06
N GLY A 99 16.99 26.50 -30.62
CA GLY A 99 17.14 25.10 -30.22
C GLY A 99 18.58 24.55 -30.26
N THR A 100 19.53 25.28 -29.68
CA THR A 100 20.81 24.75 -29.25
C THR A 100 20.58 24.07 -27.91
N ASN A 101 20.18 22.80 -28.00
CA ASN A 101 20.07 21.85 -26.90
C ASN A 101 21.45 21.65 -26.22
N SER A 102 21.91 22.63 -25.44
CA SER A 102 23.04 22.42 -24.51
C SER A 102 22.53 21.64 -23.29
N SER A 103 22.16 20.39 -23.53
CA SER A 103 21.64 19.52 -22.49
C SER A 103 22.71 19.27 -21.42
N ASN A 104 22.36 19.43 -20.15
CA ASN A 104 23.23 19.12 -19.01
C ASN A 104 23.61 17.63 -18.89
N LYS A 105 23.08 16.76 -19.76
CA LYS A 105 23.36 15.31 -19.76
C LYS A 105 24.85 14.97 -19.71
N HIS A 106 25.70 15.73 -20.39
CA HIS A 106 27.16 15.54 -20.39
C HIS A 106 27.84 15.84 -19.04
N ARG A 107 27.15 16.52 -18.11
CA ARG A 107 27.67 16.88 -16.78
C ARG A 107 27.26 15.89 -15.70
N PHE A 108 26.34 14.97 -15.99
CA PHE A 108 25.92 13.97 -15.04
C PHE A 108 27.05 12.97 -14.86
N LYS A 109 27.39 12.63 -13.60
CA LYS A 109 28.38 11.60 -13.27
C LYS A 109 27.81 10.19 -13.44
N GLY A 110 27.04 9.99 -14.51
CA GLY A 110 26.09 8.90 -14.69
C GLY A 110 24.65 9.33 -14.40
N ALA A 111 23.70 8.84 -15.20
CA ALA A 111 22.29 8.87 -14.81
C ALA A 111 22.07 7.74 -13.80
N ILE A 112 21.40 8.04 -12.69
CA ILE A 112 20.95 7.00 -11.77
C ILE A 112 19.94 6.17 -12.55
N ALA A 113 20.27 4.91 -12.85
CA ALA A 113 19.36 3.98 -13.48
C ALA A 113 18.38 3.49 -12.43
N THR A 114 17.35 4.28 -12.13
CA THR A 114 16.22 3.81 -11.32
C THR A 114 15.32 2.95 -12.18
N THR A 115 14.83 1.82 -11.67
CA THR A 115 13.79 1.07 -12.39
C THR A 115 12.50 1.89 -12.37
N ASN A 116 12.26 2.69 -13.41
CA ASN A 116 11.02 3.48 -13.59
C ASN A 116 9.76 2.62 -13.74
N ALA A 117 9.86 1.30 -13.60
CA ALA A 117 8.75 0.36 -13.70
C ALA A 117 7.88 0.38 -12.43
N THR A 118 7.35 1.54 -12.03
CA THR A 118 6.35 1.58 -10.95
C THR A 118 5.16 0.72 -11.38
N SER A 119 4.80 -0.29 -10.61
CA SER A 119 3.66 -1.18 -10.89
C SER A 119 2.32 -0.42 -10.98
N CYS A 120 2.28 0.81 -10.43
CA CYS A 120 1.12 1.70 -10.37
C CYS A 120 1.25 2.89 -11.35
N PRO A 121 0.34 3.03 -12.33
CA PRO A 121 0.23 4.23 -13.17
C PRO A 121 -0.05 5.52 -12.35
N ALA A 122 0.32 6.69 -12.89
CA ALA A 122 0.08 7.97 -12.22
C ALA A 122 -1.42 8.30 -12.05
N ASP A 123 -2.23 7.85 -13.00
CA ASP A 123 -3.67 8.03 -13.09
C ASP A 123 -4.47 6.86 -12.49
N TRP A 124 -3.84 6.03 -11.65
CA TRP A 124 -4.46 4.84 -11.05
C TRP A 124 -5.84 5.07 -10.40
N ARG A 125 -6.08 6.29 -9.89
CA ARG A 125 -7.36 6.68 -9.28
C ARG A 125 -8.54 6.72 -10.26
N ASN A 126 -8.26 6.82 -11.55
CA ASN A 126 -9.28 6.84 -12.60
C ASN A 126 -9.81 5.44 -12.93
N TYR A 127 -9.13 4.39 -12.46
CA TYR A 127 -9.52 3.01 -12.69
C TYR A 127 -10.62 2.61 -11.71
N ARG A 128 -11.61 1.87 -12.21
CA ARG A 128 -12.76 1.44 -11.42
C ARG A 128 -12.37 0.39 -10.38
N PHE A 129 -11.46 -0.52 -10.73
CA PHE A 129 -11.00 -1.63 -9.90
C PHE A 129 -9.47 -1.60 -9.68
N PRO A 130 -8.95 -0.67 -8.85
CA PRO A 130 -7.52 -0.60 -8.58
C PRO A 130 -7.13 -1.58 -7.47
N PHE A 131 -6.64 -2.78 -7.81
CA PHE A 131 -6.12 -3.76 -6.84
C PHE A 131 -4.61 -3.59 -6.62
N ILE A 132 -4.21 -2.44 -6.09
CA ILE A 132 -2.81 -2.07 -5.91
C ILE A 132 -2.48 -1.85 -4.43
N ASP A 133 -1.34 -2.35 -4.02
CA ASP A 133 -0.85 -2.26 -2.65
C ASP A 133 -0.17 -0.92 -2.36
N GLY A 134 -0.20 -0.49 -1.10
CA GLY A 134 0.43 0.75 -0.62
C GLY A 134 -0.16 2.06 -1.17
N LYS A 135 -1.23 2.00 -1.98
CA LYS A 135 -2.05 3.16 -2.35
C LYS A 135 -3.36 3.13 -1.58
N TYR A 136 -3.74 4.26 -1.01
CA TYR A 136 -4.88 4.34 -0.09
C TYR A 136 -6.04 5.13 -0.68
N ASP A 137 -7.24 4.62 -0.40
CA ASP A 137 -8.48 5.35 -0.60
C ASP A 137 -8.47 6.65 0.22
N SER A 138 -8.69 7.79 -0.44
CA SER A 138 -8.73 9.10 0.20
C SER A 138 -9.85 9.24 1.23
N SER A 139 -10.91 8.42 1.13
CA SER A 139 -12.01 8.39 2.10
C SER A 139 -11.56 7.93 3.49
N LEU A 140 -10.46 7.17 3.57
CA LEU A 140 -9.92 6.64 4.81
C LEU A 140 -9.04 7.64 5.57
N MET A 141 -8.82 8.85 5.08
CA MET A 141 -7.97 9.81 5.77
C MET A 141 -8.74 10.46 6.95
N PRO A 142 -8.19 10.46 8.19
CA PRO A 142 -8.84 11.08 9.35
C PRO A 142 -8.63 12.61 9.32
N ILE A 143 -9.25 13.27 8.34
CA ILE A 143 -9.00 14.68 8.01
C ILE A 143 -9.30 15.60 9.19
N LYS A 144 -10.38 15.35 9.93
CA LYS A 144 -10.81 16.21 11.04
C LYS A 144 -9.81 16.15 12.19
N GLU A 145 -9.46 14.94 12.61
CA GLU A 145 -8.52 14.64 13.68
C GLU A 145 -7.12 15.15 13.33
N TRP A 146 -6.69 14.94 12.07
CA TRP A 146 -5.42 15.47 11.57
C TRP A 146 -5.41 17.00 11.57
N ARG A 147 -6.49 17.66 11.13
CA ARG A 147 -6.59 19.13 11.17
C ARG A 147 -6.52 19.67 12.60
N GLU A 148 -7.17 19.01 13.55
CA GLU A 148 -7.09 19.39 14.96
C GLU A 148 -5.68 19.27 15.52
N ALA A 149 -5.00 18.14 15.25
CA ALA A 149 -3.62 17.93 15.68
C ALA A 149 -2.67 18.98 15.07
N ASN A 150 -2.86 19.33 13.78
CA ASN A 150 -2.09 20.39 13.13
C ASN A 150 -2.38 21.78 13.71
N ALA A 151 -3.64 22.10 14.00
CA ALA A 151 -3.98 23.37 14.62
C ALA A 151 -3.28 23.55 15.97
N LYS A 152 -3.20 22.48 16.77
CA LYS A 152 -2.46 22.45 18.05
C LYS A 152 -0.96 22.61 17.83
N ALA A 153 -0.36 21.84 16.91
CA ALA A 153 1.07 21.91 16.60
C ALA A 153 1.54 23.27 16.04
N ASN A 154 0.64 24.06 15.47
CA ASN A 154 0.91 25.40 14.95
C ASN A 154 0.38 26.52 15.87
N ALA A 155 0.03 26.22 17.13
CA ALA A 155 -0.28 27.26 18.11
C ALA A 155 0.95 28.15 18.36
N SER A 156 0.73 29.43 18.67
CA SER A 156 1.81 30.41 18.84
C SER A 156 2.90 29.97 19.83
N SER A 157 2.53 29.27 20.90
CA SER A 157 3.47 28.72 21.88
C SER A 157 4.37 27.63 21.30
N GLU A 158 3.84 26.78 20.43
CA GLU A 158 4.61 25.73 19.74
C GLU A 158 5.58 26.33 18.72
N ILE A 159 5.11 27.30 17.93
CA ILE A 159 5.95 28.01 16.95
C ILE A 159 7.15 28.67 17.63
N GLN A 160 6.94 29.29 18.78
CA GLN A 160 8.02 29.88 19.57
C GLN A 160 9.00 28.83 20.12
N ALA A 161 8.56 27.59 20.32
CA ALA A 161 9.40 26.48 20.78
C ALA A 161 10.25 25.88 19.66
N TRP A 162 9.85 25.99 18.38
CA TRP A 162 10.59 25.41 17.24
C TRP A 162 12.06 25.87 17.18
N GLY A 163 12.33 27.13 17.51
CA GLY A 163 13.70 27.67 17.53
C GLY A 163 14.60 27.05 18.60
N LYS A 164 14.04 26.47 19.67
CA LYS A 164 14.80 25.87 20.77
C LYS A 164 15.34 24.48 20.47
N LEU A 165 14.62 23.72 19.64
CA LEU A 165 14.93 22.33 19.28
C LEU A 165 15.73 22.23 17.96
N GLN A 166 16.11 23.36 17.36
CA GLN A 166 16.62 23.36 16.00
C GLN A 166 18.04 22.76 15.90
N GLY A 167 18.14 21.54 15.36
CA GLY A 167 19.38 20.98 14.83
C GLY A 167 20.14 20.00 15.73
N THR A 168 19.65 19.69 16.92
CA THR A 168 20.30 18.74 17.85
C THR A 168 19.45 17.50 18.13
N GLU A 169 18.13 17.65 18.27
CA GLU A 169 17.24 16.58 18.74
C GLU A 169 15.94 16.52 17.94
N ASP A 170 15.33 15.34 17.96
CA ASP A 170 13.97 15.12 17.45
C ASP A 170 12.93 15.55 18.50
N ASP A 171 11.67 15.65 18.11
CA ASP A 171 10.62 16.16 18.99
C ASP A 171 10.43 15.24 20.23
N PRO A 172 10.66 15.74 21.46
CA PRO A 172 10.60 14.88 22.65
C PRO A 172 9.22 14.29 22.91
N MET A 173 8.15 15.00 22.55
CA MET A 173 6.79 14.50 22.72
C MET A 173 6.52 13.38 21.72
N LEU A 174 7.00 13.50 20.47
CA LEU A 174 6.89 12.40 19.52
C LEU A 174 7.67 11.16 19.97
N LEU A 175 8.91 11.34 20.44
CA LEU A 175 9.74 10.23 20.94
C LEU A 175 9.03 9.51 22.10
N ASP A 176 8.45 10.26 23.03
CA ASP A 176 7.67 9.69 24.14
C ASP A 176 6.44 8.91 23.65
N GLN A 177 5.69 9.45 22.69
CA GLN A 177 4.52 8.76 22.14
C GLN A 177 4.90 7.49 21.36
N ILE A 178 6.01 7.47 20.62
CA ILE A 178 6.52 6.26 19.95
C ILE A 178 6.84 5.19 21.00
N ARG A 179 7.60 5.56 22.05
CA ARG A 179 8.02 4.66 23.13
C ARG A 179 6.85 4.07 23.92
N THR A 180 5.83 4.87 24.19
CA THR A 180 4.73 4.49 25.08
C THR A 180 3.54 3.89 24.36
N LYS A 181 3.33 4.20 23.07
CA LYS A 181 2.13 3.76 22.33
C LYS A 181 2.41 2.86 21.13
N LEU A 182 3.49 3.09 20.38
CA LEU A 182 3.76 2.33 19.15
C LEU A 182 4.63 1.09 19.42
N LEU A 183 5.81 1.28 20.00
CA LEU A 183 6.77 0.19 20.23
C LEU A 183 6.23 -0.96 21.11
N PRO A 184 5.42 -0.72 22.17
CA PRO A 184 4.88 -1.80 22.98
C PRO A 184 3.97 -2.76 22.21
N ARG A 185 3.32 -2.31 21.13
CA ARG A 185 2.49 -3.18 20.25
C ARG A 185 3.33 -4.22 19.50
N ARG A 186 4.65 -4.02 19.44
CA ARG A 186 5.64 -4.95 18.85
C ARG A 186 6.50 -5.65 19.90
N GLY A 187 6.22 -5.44 21.19
CA GLY A 187 7.02 -5.94 22.30
C GLY A 187 8.33 -5.19 22.50
N ILE A 188 8.57 -4.09 21.78
CA ILE A 188 9.83 -3.35 21.85
C ILE A 188 9.77 -2.37 23.03
N GLN A 189 10.80 -2.43 23.88
CA GLN A 189 11.09 -1.42 24.89
C GLN A 189 12.36 -0.68 24.46
N ALA A 190 12.31 0.65 24.42
CA ALA A 190 13.44 1.48 24.00
C ALA A 190 13.52 2.77 24.82
N SER A 191 14.72 3.29 25.03
CA SER A 191 14.95 4.64 25.53
C SER A 191 14.89 5.69 24.40
N THR A 192 14.87 6.98 24.73
CA THR A 192 14.79 8.05 23.71
C THR A 192 16.03 8.15 22.83
N ASP A 193 17.20 7.76 23.35
CA ASP A 193 18.47 7.73 22.64
C ASP A 193 18.63 6.50 21.74
N GLU A 194 17.78 5.49 21.88
CA GLU A 194 17.67 4.35 20.96
C GLU A 194 16.76 4.64 19.76
N ILE A 195 16.17 5.84 19.66
CA ILE A 195 15.21 6.18 18.59
C ILE A 195 15.73 7.34 17.74
N LEU A 196 15.60 7.18 16.43
CA LEU A 196 15.85 8.25 15.45
C LEU A 196 14.63 8.46 14.57
N ILE A 197 14.11 9.68 14.49
CA ILE A 197 13.02 10.00 13.55
C ILE A 197 13.59 10.17 12.14
N THR A 198 12.89 9.65 11.15
CA THR A 198 13.27 9.74 9.73
C THR A 198 12.13 10.29 8.89
N VAL A 199 12.46 10.75 7.69
CA VAL A 199 11.50 11.12 6.64
C VAL A 199 11.12 9.85 5.88
N GLY A 200 10.32 9.00 6.53
CA GLY A 200 9.89 7.70 6.05
C GLY A 200 10.97 6.60 6.09
N THR A 201 10.57 5.39 5.70
CA THR A 201 11.42 4.18 5.70
C THR A 201 12.58 4.29 4.71
N GLN A 202 12.38 4.89 3.53
CA GLN A 202 13.46 4.99 2.54
C GLN A 202 14.65 5.82 3.02
N GLN A 203 14.40 6.90 3.78
CA GLN A 203 15.50 7.62 4.41
C GLN A 203 16.19 6.76 5.47
N ALA A 204 15.43 6.01 6.27
CA ALA A 204 16.01 5.13 7.28
C ALA A 204 16.95 4.09 6.65
N LEU A 205 16.51 3.40 5.60
CA LEU A 205 17.33 2.45 4.84
C LEU A 205 18.58 3.11 4.26
N HIS A 206 18.46 4.32 3.70
CA HIS A 206 19.61 5.07 3.19
C HIS A 206 20.65 5.38 4.27
N LEU A 207 20.21 5.85 5.44
CA LEU A 207 21.13 6.14 6.55
C LEU A 207 21.83 4.87 7.05
N ILE A 208 21.10 3.76 7.14
CA ILE A 208 21.63 2.45 7.57
C ILE A 208 22.64 1.93 6.55
N CYS A 209 22.33 1.99 5.25
CA CYS A 209 23.28 1.61 4.21
C CYS A 209 24.54 2.48 4.24
N GLN A 210 24.39 3.79 4.43
CA GLN A 210 25.56 4.68 4.53
C GLN A 210 26.43 4.39 5.77
N LEU A 211 25.85 3.89 6.86
CA LEU A 211 26.57 3.55 8.08
C LEU A 211 27.28 2.20 7.99
N PHE A 212 26.58 1.16 7.51
CA PHE A 212 27.04 -0.23 7.62
C PHE A 212 27.51 -0.85 6.31
N VAL A 213 27.21 -0.25 5.15
CA VAL A 213 27.43 -0.89 3.85
C VAL A 213 28.53 -0.18 3.08
N ASN A 214 29.43 -0.99 2.51
CA ASN A 214 30.45 -0.57 1.56
C ASN A 214 30.70 -1.73 0.57
N ASN A 215 31.75 -1.63 -0.24
CA ASN A 215 32.08 -2.63 -1.27
C ASN A 215 32.62 -3.96 -0.73
N GLU A 216 32.95 -4.03 0.55
CA GLU A 216 33.48 -5.22 1.21
C GLU A 216 32.37 -6.03 1.89
N VAL A 217 31.30 -5.35 2.31
CA VAL A 217 30.15 -5.90 3.04
C VAL A 217 29.24 -6.72 2.13
N GLN A 218 28.87 -7.90 2.62
CA GLN A 218 27.92 -8.80 1.99
C GLN A 218 26.56 -8.74 2.71
N VAL A 219 25.51 -8.44 1.94
CA VAL A 219 24.15 -8.27 2.47
C VAL A 219 23.23 -9.32 1.88
N ALA A 220 22.63 -10.15 2.74
CA ALA A 220 21.55 -11.05 2.37
C ALA A 220 20.24 -10.27 2.27
N VAL A 221 19.53 -10.45 1.16
CA VAL A 221 18.20 -9.90 0.93
C VAL A 221 17.25 -11.00 0.46
N GLU A 222 16.00 -10.91 0.87
CA GLU A 222 14.92 -11.80 0.43
C GLU A 222 14.77 -11.79 -1.11
N GLU A 223 14.52 -12.95 -1.72
CA GLU A 223 14.26 -13.14 -3.15
C GLU A 223 13.05 -14.08 -3.34
N PRO A 224 11.90 -13.56 -3.83
CA PRO A 224 11.63 -12.16 -4.17
C PRO A 224 11.66 -11.23 -2.94
N GLY A 225 11.98 -9.96 -3.16
CA GLY A 225 12.14 -8.99 -2.07
C GLY A 225 11.87 -7.54 -2.49
N TYR A 226 12.19 -6.61 -1.58
CA TYR A 226 11.93 -5.19 -1.77
C TYR A 226 12.88 -4.56 -2.82
N PRO A 227 12.37 -4.10 -3.98
CA PRO A 227 13.22 -3.63 -5.08
C PRO A 227 14.06 -2.41 -4.71
N GLU A 228 13.49 -1.45 -3.99
CA GLU A 228 14.14 -0.19 -3.63
C GLU A 228 15.32 -0.42 -2.66
N MET A 229 15.27 -1.44 -1.80
CA MET A 229 16.41 -1.84 -0.97
C MET A 229 17.54 -2.43 -1.82
N ARG A 230 17.20 -3.28 -2.79
CA ARG A 230 18.18 -3.87 -3.71
C ARG A 230 18.90 -2.79 -4.53
N GLU A 231 18.15 -1.83 -5.09
CA GLU A 231 18.73 -0.69 -5.81
C GLU A 231 19.66 0.13 -4.90
N LEU A 232 19.25 0.39 -3.66
CA LEU A 232 20.05 1.12 -2.69
C LEU A 232 21.38 0.39 -2.36
N LEU A 233 21.35 -0.92 -2.18
CA LEU A 233 22.54 -1.74 -1.94
C LEU A 233 23.47 -1.76 -3.16
N GLN A 234 22.92 -1.90 -4.37
CA GLN A 234 23.68 -1.82 -5.62
C GLN A 234 24.38 -0.46 -5.76
N HIS A 235 23.68 0.63 -5.44
CA HIS A 235 24.25 1.97 -5.45
C HIS A 235 25.30 2.21 -4.36
N SER A 236 25.16 1.53 -3.22
CA SER A 236 26.14 1.57 -2.13
C SER A 236 27.35 0.66 -2.39
N GLY A 237 27.31 -0.15 -3.46
CA GLY A 237 28.39 -1.04 -3.90
C GLY A 237 28.47 -2.38 -3.15
N ALA A 238 27.43 -2.73 -2.38
CA ALA A 238 27.38 -3.95 -1.60
C ALA A 238 27.45 -5.22 -2.45
N LYS A 239 27.98 -6.31 -1.88
CA LYS A 239 27.82 -7.64 -2.44
C LYS A 239 26.46 -8.19 -2.00
N ILE A 240 25.55 -8.41 -2.94
CA ILE A 240 24.18 -8.83 -2.61
C ILE A 240 24.08 -10.36 -2.71
N GLN A 241 23.70 -10.99 -1.61
CA GLN A 241 23.31 -12.40 -1.55
C GLN A 241 21.79 -12.49 -1.63
N LEU A 242 21.27 -13.11 -2.68
CA LEU A 242 19.83 -13.33 -2.86
C LEU A 242 19.42 -14.58 -2.07
N GLN A 243 18.65 -14.40 -1.00
CA GLN A 243 18.22 -15.47 -0.13
C GLN A 243 16.78 -15.89 -0.45
N ALA A 244 16.61 -17.17 -0.78
CA ALA A 244 15.32 -17.72 -1.15
C ALA A 244 14.33 -17.74 0.03
N LEU A 245 13.05 -17.80 -0.30
CA LEU A 245 11.94 -17.90 0.64
C LEU A 245 11.31 -19.30 0.61
N ASP A 246 10.80 -19.74 1.75
CA ASP A 246 9.83 -20.83 1.88
C ASP A 246 8.52 -20.29 2.49
N ASP A 247 7.61 -21.19 2.87
CA ASP A 247 6.33 -20.88 3.51
C ASP A 247 6.46 -20.21 4.90
N LYS A 248 7.67 -20.16 5.46
CA LYS A 248 8.01 -19.49 6.73
C LYS A 248 8.81 -18.20 6.53
N GLY A 249 9.05 -17.78 5.29
CA GLY A 249 9.80 -16.57 4.95
C GLY A 249 11.25 -16.89 4.58
N ILE A 250 12.20 -16.03 4.97
CA ILE A 250 13.61 -16.19 4.58
C ILE A 250 14.17 -17.53 5.04
N ILE A 251 14.77 -18.30 4.14
CA ILE A 251 15.40 -19.59 4.47
C ILE A 251 16.70 -19.31 5.22
N VAL A 252 16.90 -19.97 6.36
CA VAL A 252 18.14 -19.89 7.14
C VAL A 252 19.01 -21.10 6.76
N ASP A 253 20.00 -20.88 5.90
CA ASP A 253 20.95 -21.90 5.44
C ASP A 253 22.40 -21.43 5.55
N ASP A 254 23.36 -22.27 5.14
CA ASP A 254 24.80 -21.99 5.20
C ASP A 254 25.23 -20.83 4.29
N LYS A 255 24.39 -20.37 3.35
CA LYS A 255 24.72 -19.21 2.51
C LYS A 255 24.78 -17.92 3.32
N LEU A 256 24.07 -17.87 4.45
CA LEU A 256 24.09 -16.73 5.36
C LEU A 256 25.40 -16.62 6.13
N ASP A 257 26.22 -17.68 6.20
CA ASP A 257 27.50 -17.66 6.94
C ASP A 257 28.55 -16.71 6.36
N GLN A 258 28.39 -16.33 5.08
CA GLN A 258 29.29 -15.39 4.39
C GLN A 258 28.76 -13.96 4.37
N CYS A 259 27.58 -13.72 4.95
CA CYS A 259 26.98 -12.39 4.98
C CYS A 259 27.41 -11.65 6.24
N ASP A 260 27.34 -10.33 6.22
CA ASP A 260 27.52 -9.48 7.42
C ASP A 260 26.17 -8.94 7.90
N ILE A 261 25.23 -8.77 6.96
CA ILE A 261 23.92 -8.14 7.20
C ILE A 261 22.81 -8.97 6.55
N ILE A 262 21.68 -9.11 7.24
CA ILE A 262 20.43 -9.66 6.70
C ILE A 262 19.37 -8.57 6.69
N TYR A 263 18.75 -8.31 5.53
CA TYR A 263 17.54 -7.49 5.44
C TYR A 263 16.31 -8.39 5.30
N THR A 264 15.31 -8.21 6.17
CA THR A 264 14.10 -9.04 6.19
C THR A 264 12.85 -8.25 6.55
N THR A 265 11.70 -8.75 6.07
CA THR A 265 10.36 -8.18 6.32
C THR A 265 9.47 -9.20 7.06
N PRO A 266 9.74 -9.49 8.35
CA PRO A 266 9.26 -10.71 9.00
C PRO A 266 7.77 -10.68 9.38
N SER A 267 7.17 -9.50 9.54
CA SER A 267 5.74 -9.37 9.88
C SER A 267 4.85 -9.78 8.71
N HIS A 268 5.10 -9.18 7.54
CA HIS A 268 4.46 -9.52 6.27
C HIS A 268 5.49 -9.31 5.16
N GLN A 269 5.96 -10.41 4.60
CA GLN A 269 7.05 -10.41 3.64
C GLN A 269 6.65 -9.61 2.39
N THR A 270 7.50 -8.68 1.93
CA THR A 270 7.26 -8.02 0.63
C THR A 270 7.99 -8.76 -0.47
N PRO A 271 7.30 -9.33 -1.48
CA PRO A 271 5.90 -9.10 -1.86
C PRO A 271 4.86 -10.16 -1.45
N THR A 272 5.29 -11.28 -0.86
CA THR A 272 4.46 -12.51 -0.76
C THR A 272 3.41 -12.48 0.36
N SER A 273 3.50 -11.52 1.28
CA SER A 273 2.69 -11.37 2.49
C SER A 273 2.82 -12.54 3.48
N ILE A 274 3.84 -13.40 3.32
CA ILE A 274 4.17 -14.47 4.26
C ILE A 274 4.52 -13.85 5.62
N THR A 275 3.95 -14.38 6.69
CA THR A 275 4.26 -13.97 8.06
C THR A 275 5.26 -14.96 8.65
N MET A 276 6.43 -14.47 9.07
CA MET A 276 7.49 -15.30 9.63
C MET A 276 7.07 -15.81 11.02
N PRO A 277 6.95 -17.14 11.20
CA PRO A 277 6.57 -17.75 12.47
C PRO A 277 7.69 -17.67 13.52
N MET A 278 7.35 -17.92 14.78
CA MET A 278 8.29 -17.80 15.91
C MET A 278 9.50 -18.73 15.81
N ASP A 279 9.32 -19.96 15.33
CA ASP A 279 10.41 -20.92 15.15
C ASP A 279 11.46 -20.40 14.15
N ARG A 280 11.02 -19.82 13.03
CA ARG A 280 11.92 -19.19 12.04
C ARG A 280 12.58 -17.92 12.58
N ARG A 281 11.88 -17.12 13.40
CA ARG A 281 12.45 -15.95 14.08
C ARG A 281 13.59 -16.34 15.02
N ASP A 282 13.39 -17.39 15.83
CA ASP A 282 14.40 -17.91 16.74
C ASP A 282 15.61 -18.49 15.99
N GLU A 283 15.36 -19.20 14.88
CA GLU A 283 16.40 -19.72 13.98
C GLU A 283 17.28 -18.59 13.41
N LEU A 284 16.65 -17.52 12.90
CA LEU A 284 17.34 -16.37 12.33
C LEU A 284 18.18 -15.61 13.37
N LEU A 285 17.63 -15.37 14.57
CA LEU A 285 18.37 -14.73 15.67
C LEU A 285 19.55 -15.59 16.14
N SER A 286 19.36 -16.91 16.22
CA SER A 286 20.43 -17.84 16.58
C SER A 286 21.56 -17.84 15.55
N LYS A 287 21.23 -17.83 14.24
CA LYS A 287 22.21 -17.72 13.16
C LYS A 287 22.98 -16.39 13.24
N ALA A 288 22.28 -15.29 13.48
CA ALA A 288 22.90 -13.97 13.64
C ALA A 288 23.85 -13.90 14.83
N GLN A 289 23.50 -14.55 15.94
CA GLN A 289 24.40 -14.68 17.09
C GLN A 289 25.65 -15.52 16.77
N GLN A 290 25.49 -16.65 16.08
CA GLN A 290 26.59 -17.57 15.78
C GLN A 290 27.62 -17.00 14.80
N GLN A 291 27.16 -16.25 13.79
CA GLN A 291 27.99 -15.74 12.70
C GLN A 291 28.27 -14.23 12.80
N ASP A 292 27.91 -13.61 13.92
CA ASP A 292 28.08 -12.17 14.15
C ASP A 292 27.33 -11.27 13.13
N LEU A 293 26.13 -11.68 12.70
CA LEU A 293 25.34 -10.95 11.70
C LEU A 293 24.56 -9.79 12.33
N LEU A 294 24.38 -8.71 11.56
CA LEU A 294 23.42 -7.65 11.83
C LEU A 294 22.10 -7.93 11.08
N ILE A 295 20.96 -7.76 11.73
CA ILE A 295 19.65 -7.88 11.10
C ILE A 295 19.04 -6.49 10.94
N ILE A 296 18.61 -6.15 9.73
CA ILE A 296 17.76 -5.00 9.44
C ILE A 296 16.33 -5.53 9.32
N GLU A 297 15.51 -5.27 10.34
CA GLU A 297 14.09 -5.60 10.37
C GLU A 297 13.28 -4.43 9.84
N ASP A 298 12.66 -4.59 8.67
CA ASP A 298 11.77 -3.59 8.07
C ASP A 298 10.31 -3.97 8.33
N ASP A 299 9.67 -3.25 9.25
CA ASP A 299 8.35 -3.58 9.80
C ASP A 299 7.33 -2.47 9.50
N PHE A 300 6.90 -2.40 8.24
CA PHE A 300 5.98 -1.35 7.77
C PHE A 300 4.49 -1.75 7.78
N GLU A 301 4.16 -3.02 8.04
CA GLU A 301 2.79 -3.55 7.88
C GLU A 301 2.26 -4.37 9.07
N PHE A 302 2.93 -4.34 10.23
CA PHE A 302 2.59 -5.14 11.40
C PHE A 302 1.13 -5.06 11.89
N GLU A 303 0.42 -3.98 11.57
CA GLU A 303 -0.97 -3.76 11.98
C GLU A 303 -1.98 -4.56 11.15
N SER A 304 -1.53 -5.21 10.07
CA SER A 304 -2.38 -5.94 9.12
C SER A 304 -2.46 -7.45 9.39
N ASN A 305 -2.32 -7.84 10.66
CA ASN A 305 -2.61 -9.22 11.08
C ASN A 305 -4.12 -9.38 11.24
N PHE A 306 -4.73 -10.14 10.32
CA PHE A 306 -6.17 -10.36 10.30
C PHE A 306 -6.57 -11.65 11.00
N LEU A 307 -5.75 -12.69 10.85
CA LEU A 307 -5.93 -13.98 11.50
C LEU A 307 -4.91 -14.11 12.65
N GLY A 308 -5.40 -14.30 13.88
CA GLY A 308 -4.55 -14.53 15.04
C GLY A 308 -3.96 -13.26 15.68
N GLN A 309 -3.02 -13.45 16.61
CA GLN A 309 -2.30 -12.38 17.29
C GLN A 309 -0.98 -12.07 16.57
N PRO A 310 -0.57 -10.79 16.46
CA PRO A 310 0.68 -10.44 15.81
C PRO A 310 1.88 -11.03 16.56
N HIS A 311 2.85 -11.57 15.83
CA HIS A 311 4.12 -11.99 16.43
C HIS A 311 4.95 -10.79 16.89
N PRO A 312 5.71 -10.90 18.00
CA PRO A 312 6.66 -9.87 18.42
C PRO A 312 7.72 -9.59 17.34
N ALA A 313 8.21 -8.34 17.28
CA ALA A 313 9.29 -7.96 16.36
C ALA A 313 10.60 -8.70 16.72
N LEU A 314 11.46 -8.97 15.75
CA LEU A 314 12.79 -9.57 15.99
C LEU A 314 13.58 -8.73 17.00
N ARG A 315 13.51 -7.40 16.90
CA ARG A 315 14.16 -6.48 17.87
C ARG A 315 13.74 -6.68 19.31
N SER A 316 12.49 -7.12 19.55
CA SER A 316 11.98 -7.38 20.90
C SER A 316 12.53 -8.68 21.50
N LEU A 317 12.92 -9.63 20.65
CA LEU A 317 13.45 -10.94 21.03
C LEU A 317 14.98 -10.92 21.13
N ASP A 318 15.62 -9.98 20.44
CA ASP A 318 17.06 -9.76 20.42
C ASP A 318 17.62 -9.38 21.80
N LYS A 319 18.69 -10.06 22.19
CA LYS A 319 19.41 -9.86 23.46
C LYS A 319 20.83 -9.32 23.27
N ASP A 320 21.32 -9.31 22.04
CA ASP A 320 22.72 -9.03 21.71
C ASP A 320 22.88 -7.72 20.90
N ASN A 321 21.82 -6.91 20.81
CA ASN A 321 21.77 -5.64 20.06
C ASN A 321 22.15 -5.78 18.57
N ARG A 322 21.72 -6.88 17.95
CA ARG A 322 21.97 -7.23 16.55
C ARG A 322 20.88 -6.79 15.60
N VAL A 323 19.71 -6.39 16.11
CA VAL A 323 18.59 -6.00 15.26
C VAL A 323 18.45 -4.48 15.20
N VAL A 324 18.51 -3.93 13.98
CA VAL A 324 18.12 -2.55 13.66
C VAL A 324 16.68 -2.59 13.15
N TYR A 325 15.76 -2.08 13.96
CA TYR A 325 14.33 -2.05 13.63
C TYR A 325 13.98 -0.77 12.89
N ILE A 326 13.21 -0.89 11.81
CA ILE A 326 12.69 0.22 11.03
C ILE A 326 11.18 0.10 10.96
N SER A 327 10.49 1.22 11.15
CA SER A 327 9.04 1.29 10.97
C SER A 327 8.63 2.69 10.53
N CYS A 328 7.39 2.80 10.08
CA CYS A 328 6.73 4.09 9.88
C CYS A 328 5.36 4.12 10.57
N LEU A 329 4.77 5.31 10.63
CA LEU A 329 3.35 5.44 10.96
C LEU A 329 2.54 4.91 9.77
N SER A 330 1.36 4.33 10.02
CA SER A 330 0.46 3.78 8.99
C SER A 330 0.59 4.46 7.62
N LYS A 331 0.88 3.67 6.59
CA LYS A 331 1.12 4.14 5.22
C LYS A 331 -0.02 5.01 4.66
N VAL A 332 -1.26 4.91 5.19
CA VAL A 332 -2.37 5.81 4.83
C VAL A 332 -2.03 7.26 5.17
N ILE A 333 -1.60 7.52 6.40
CA ILE A 333 -1.17 8.84 6.87
C ILE A 333 0.24 9.16 6.33
N ALA A 334 1.12 8.16 6.22
CA ALA A 334 2.49 8.35 5.76
C ALA A 334 2.57 8.92 4.33
N SER A 335 1.56 8.67 3.49
CA SER A 335 1.53 9.21 2.12
C SER A 335 1.62 10.75 2.06
N GLY A 336 1.11 11.45 3.09
CA GLY A 336 1.18 12.91 3.21
C GLY A 336 2.10 13.43 4.32
N VAL A 337 2.39 12.62 5.34
CA VAL A 337 3.18 13.04 6.51
C VAL A 337 4.65 12.60 6.44
N GLN A 338 4.91 11.44 5.80
CA GLN A 338 6.25 10.87 5.56
C GLN A 338 7.16 10.88 6.79
N LEU A 339 6.70 10.29 7.90
CA LEU A 339 7.50 10.09 9.10
C LEU A 339 7.73 8.60 9.37
N GLY A 340 9.00 8.25 9.57
CA GLY A 340 9.46 6.93 9.99
C GLY A 340 10.32 7.05 11.22
N PHE A 341 10.79 5.92 11.74
CA PHE A 341 11.77 5.89 12.80
C PHE A 341 12.62 4.62 12.74
N ILE A 342 13.82 4.73 13.30
CA ILE A 342 14.74 3.62 13.53
C ILE A 342 14.80 3.38 15.04
N VAL A 343 14.82 2.11 15.46
CA VAL A 343 15.17 1.70 16.82
C VAL A 343 16.41 0.81 16.75
N ALA A 344 17.48 1.23 17.41
CA ALA A 344 18.76 0.53 17.44
C ALA A 344 19.56 0.90 18.69
N ASP A 345 20.69 0.24 18.89
CA ASP A 345 21.64 0.57 19.96
C ASP A 345 21.98 2.10 19.98
N PRO A 346 22.13 2.74 21.16
CA PRO A 346 22.40 4.17 21.25
C PRO A 346 23.64 4.64 20.48
N SER A 347 24.66 3.79 20.35
CA SER A 347 25.87 4.10 19.58
C SER A 347 25.56 4.20 18.08
N VAL A 348 24.73 3.30 17.56
CA VAL A 348 24.25 3.31 16.17
C VAL A 348 23.43 4.56 15.91
N ILE A 349 22.48 4.88 16.79
CA ILE A 349 21.64 6.08 16.65
C ILE A 349 22.47 7.37 16.68
N THR A 350 23.53 7.39 17.49
CA THR A 350 24.45 8.54 17.56
C THR A 350 25.17 8.76 16.23
N GLU A 351 25.65 7.72 15.57
CA GLU A 351 26.27 7.83 14.24
C GLU A 351 25.25 8.18 13.15
N LEU A 352 24.08 7.54 13.16
CA LEU A 352 23.01 7.85 12.21
C LEU A 352 22.55 9.31 12.31
N LYS A 353 22.53 9.91 13.50
CA LYS A 353 22.28 11.36 13.68
C LYS A 353 23.32 12.23 12.98
N LYS A 354 24.60 11.83 12.99
CA LYS A 354 25.68 12.57 12.30
C LYS A 354 25.51 12.46 10.78
N ILE A 355 25.21 11.27 10.27
CA ILE A 355 24.96 11.04 8.85
C ILE A 355 23.74 11.84 8.39
N ARG A 356 22.63 11.76 9.12
CA ARG A 356 21.38 12.49 8.80
C ARG A 356 21.64 13.98 8.62
N LYS A 357 22.44 14.60 9.51
CA LYS A 357 22.80 16.03 9.46
C LYS A 357 23.50 16.46 8.16
N LEU A 358 24.11 15.54 7.41
CA LEU A 358 24.69 15.82 6.09
C LEU A 358 23.60 16.00 5.01
N MET A 359 22.43 15.40 5.20
CA MET A 359 21.28 15.49 4.28
C MET A 359 20.26 16.53 4.75
N LEU A 360 19.86 16.46 6.02
CA LEU A 360 18.91 17.35 6.67
C LEU A 360 19.12 17.35 8.19
N ARG A 361 18.93 18.50 8.85
CA ARG A 361 19.18 18.60 10.30
C ARG A 361 18.28 17.65 11.12
N ASN A 362 16.97 17.81 10.95
CA ASN A 362 15.94 16.97 11.54
C ASN A 362 14.69 17.01 10.65
N PRO A 363 13.85 15.95 10.65
CA PRO A 363 12.54 16.01 10.02
C PRO A 363 11.74 17.22 10.55
N PRO A 364 10.87 17.87 9.75
CA PRO A 364 10.20 19.11 10.16
C PRO A 364 9.48 18.97 11.52
N LEU A 365 9.89 19.79 12.50
CA LEU A 365 9.40 19.71 13.88
C LEU A 365 7.89 19.92 14.00
N ASN A 366 7.32 20.78 13.17
CA ASN A 366 5.88 20.99 13.10
C ASN A 366 5.14 19.69 12.72
N ASN A 367 5.67 18.90 11.78
CA ASN A 367 5.09 17.62 11.40
C ASN A 367 5.27 16.58 12.52
N GLN A 368 6.45 16.54 13.16
CA GLN A 368 6.70 15.67 14.30
C GLN A 368 5.71 15.96 15.44
N ARG A 369 5.52 17.24 15.77
CA ARG A 369 4.58 17.72 16.80
C ARG A 369 3.13 17.43 16.44
N SER A 370 2.73 17.59 15.18
CA SER A 370 1.39 17.20 14.70
C SER A 370 1.12 15.71 14.93
N VAL A 371 2.09 14.85 14.61
CA VAL A 371 1.96 13.41 14.90
C VAL A 371 1.94 13.14 16.39
N ALA A 372 2.79 13.80 17.17
CA ALA A 372 2.79 13.63 18.62
C ALA A 372 1.41 13.92 19.22
N TYR A 373 0.76 15.00 18.79
CA TYR A 373 -0.62 15.33 19.18
C TYR A 373 -1.64 14.30 18.68
N PHE A 374 -1.50 13.82 17.45
CA PHE A 374 -2.37 12.78 16.88
C PHE A 374 -2.30 11.47 17.68
N LEU A 375 -1.10 11.07 18.11
CA LEU A 375 -0.88 9.93 19.00
C LEU A 375 -1.41 10.21 20.41
N SER A 376 -1.06 11.35 21.01
CA SER A 376 -1.39 11.64 22.42
C SER A 376 -2.89 11.70 22.67
N MET A 377 -3.66 12.21 21.71
CA MET A 377 -5.12 12.30 21.79
C MET A 377 -5.86 10.98 21.50
N GLY A 378 -5.13 9.91 21.16
CA GLY A 378 -5.72 8.60 20.87
C GLY A 378 -6.37 8.51 19.48
N TYR A 379 -6.18 9.52 18.62
CA TYR A 379 -6.73 9.48 17.26
C TYR A 379 -6.10 8.38 16.42
N TYR A 380 -4.80 8.12 16.61
CA TYR A 380 -4.14 6.99 15.95
C TYR A 380 -4.77 5.65 16.31
N ASP A 381 -5.03 5.40 17.61
CA ASP A 381 -5.57 4.13 18.07
C ASP A 381 -6.98 3.88 17.50
N ALA A 382 -7.86 4.88 17.61
CA ALA A 382 -9.21 4.82 17.03
C ALA A 382 -9.16 4.63 15.50
N TYR A 383 -8.21 5.31 14.85
CA TYR A 383 -8.02 5.22 13.42
C TYR A 383 -7.53 3.84 12.97
N MET A 384 -6.57 3.24 13.69
CA MET A 384 -6.07 1.90 13.39
C MET A 384 -7.13 0.83 13.60
N MET A 385 -7.96 0.95 14.65
CA MET A 385 -9.11 0.05 14.83
C MET A 385 -10.07 0.11 13.64
N HIS A 386 -10.35 1.32 13.15
CA HIS A 386 -11.20 1.50 11.97
C HIS A 386 -10.57 0.92 10.69
N LEU A 387 -9.29 1.20 10.44
CA LEU A 387 -8.59 0.65 9.28
C LEU A 387 -8.50 -0.87 9.31
N HIS A 388 -8.22 -1.46 10.48
CA HIS A 388 -8.17 -2.91 10.65
C HIS A 388 -9.49 -3.55 10.23
N GLN A 389 -10.63 -3.02 10.69
CA GLN A 389 -11.94 -3.50 10.29
C GLN A 389 -12.16 -3.38 8.77
N VAL A 390 -11.89 -2.19 8.19
CA VAL A 390 -12.10 -1.95 6.75
C VAL A 390 -11.24 -2.87 5.90
N PHE A 391 -9.95 -3.03 6.24
CA PHE A 391 -9.05 -3.88 5.49
C PHE A 391 -9.35 -5.35 5.71
N PHE A 392 -9.78 -5.76 6.90
CA PHE A 392 -10.24 -7.13 7.13
C PHE A 392 -11.45 -7.49 6.25
N GLU A 393 -12.46 -6.61 6.19
CA GLU A 393 -13.63 -6.80 5.34
C GLU A 393 -13.25 -6.91 3.85
N ARG A 394 -12.34 -6.04 3.38
CA ARG A 394 -11.82 -6.08 2.00
C ARG A 394 -10.99 -7.33 1.72
N TRP A 395 -10.13 -7.71 2.67
CA TRP A 395 -9.29 -8.89 2.59
C TRP A 395 -10.13 -10.16 2.47
N LEU A 396 -11.18 -10.28 3.30
CA LEU A 396 -12.11 -11.40 3.27
C LEU A 396 -12.94 -11.40 1.97
N THR A 397 -13.47 -10.25 1.56
CA THR A 397 -14.25 -10.12 0.32
C THR A 397 -13.42 -10.53 -0.90
N LEU A 398 -12.14 -10.14 -0.95
CA LEU A 398 -11.23 -10.54 -2.03
C LEU A 398 -10.93 -12.05 -1.97
N ARG A 399 -10.67 -12.61 -0.78
CA ARG A 399 -10.47 -14.06 -0.56
C ARG A 399 -11.63 -14.87 -1.13
N GLU A 400 -12.84 -14.50 -0.73
CA GLU A 400 -14.07 -15.17 -1.11
C GLU A 400 -14.31 -15.05 -2.61
N ALA A 401 -14.17 -13.85 -3.17
CA ALA A 401 -14.36 -13.64 -4.60
C ALA A 401 -13.37 -14.47 -5.42
N LEU A 402 -12.09 -14.50 -5.04
CA LEU A 402 -11.08 -15.31 -5.71
C LEU A 402 -11.42 -16.81 -5.63
N ASN A 403 -11.86 -17.29 -4.46
CA ASN A 403 -12.26 -18.69 -4.28
C ASN A 403 -13.51 -19.08 -5.07
N ILE A 404 -14.44 -18.15 -5.27
CA ILE A 404 -15.73 -18.37 -5.95
C ILE A 404 -15.58 -18.30 -7.46
N TYR A 405 -14.84 -17.31 -7.97
CA TYR A 405 -14.75 -17.03 -9.40
C TYR A 405 -13.55 -17.69 -10.10
N LEU A 406 -12.49 -18.02 -9.36
CA LEU A 406 -11.32 -18.73 -9.90
C LEU A 406 -10.99 -20.03 -9.11
N PRO A 407 -11.98 -20.87 -8.76
CA PRO A 407 -11.71 -22.16 -8.14
C PRO A 407 -10.76 -22.99 -9.02
N ASP A 408 -9.79 -23.67 -8.39
CA ASP A 408 -8.76 -24.54 -9.02
C ASP A 408 -7.87 -23.91 -10.11
N CYS A 409 -8.17 -22.67 -10.53
CA CYS A 409 -7.42 -21.93 -11.52
C CYS A 409 -6.25 -21.17 -10.89
N ILE A 410 -6.39 -20.80 -9.62
CA ILE A 410 -5.39 -20.02 -8.88
C ILE A 410 -5.05 -20.64 -7.52
N ASN A 411 -3.88 -20.27 -7.01
CA ASN A 411 -3.45 -20.55 -5.65
C ASN A 411 -2.95 -19.27 -4.99
N THR A 412 -3.49 -18.94 -3.82
CA THR A 412 -3.09 -17.77 -3.02
C THR A 412 -2.17 -18.12 -1.84
N GLY A 413 -2.00 -19.41 -1.53
CA GLY A 413 -1.31 -19.90 -0.34
C GLY A 413 -2.06 -19.58 0.97
N PRO A 414 -1.56 -20.11 2.11
CA PRO A 414 -2.12 -19.83 3.42
C PRO A 414 -1.62 -18.48 3.94
N ILE A 415 -2.29 -17.39 3.56
CA ILE A 415 -1.95 -16.03 4.01
C ILE A 415 -2.75 -15.70 5.28
N GLN A 416 -2.08 -15.20 6.32
CA GLN A 416 -2.69 -14.83 7.61
C GLN A 416 -2.99 -13.33 7.75
N GLY A 417 -2.42 -12.50 6.88
CA GLY A 417 -2.54 -11.05 6.93
C GLY A 417 -1.83 -10.35 5.78
N GLY A 418 -1.50 -9.08 5.99
CA GLY A 418 -0.93 -8.21 4.97
C GLY A 418 -2.00 -7.57 4.08
N THR A 419 -1.61 -6.60 3.27
CA THR A 419 -2.53 -5.76 2.49
C THR A 419 -2.68 -6.18 1.02
N ALA A 420 -2.14 -7.34 0.66
CA ALA A 420 -2.25 -7.89 -0.68
C ALA A 420 -2.25 -9.42 -0.67
N TYR A 421 -2.82 -10.01 -1.72
CA TYR A 421 -2.68 -11.43 -2.02
C TYR A 421 -1.62 -11.63 -3.09
N TRP A 422 -0.72 -12.60 -2.88
CA TRP A 422 0.09 -13.18 -3.93
C TRP A 422 -0.71 -14.30 -4.60
N ILE A 423 -0.91 -14.21 -5.92
CA ILE A 423 -1.76 -15.13 -6.67
C ILE A 423 -0.90 -15.83 -7.71
N THR A 424 -0.88 -17.16 -7.66
CA THR A 424 -0.28 -18.03 -8.68
C THR A 424 -1.39 -18.54 -9.58
N GLY A 425 -1.42 -18.12 -10.85
CA GLY A 425 -2.36 -18.61 -11.84
C GLY A 425 -1.88 -19.83 -12.63
N PRO A 426 -2.59 -20.22 -13.70
CA PRO A 426 -2.20 -21.34 -14.55
C PRO A 426 -0.82 -21.14 -15.18
N LYS A 427 -0.08 -22.22 -15.47
CA LYS A 427 1.31 -22.14 -15.97
C LYS A 427 1.47 -21.33 -17.27
N GLN A 428 0.41 -21.28 -18.08
CA GLN A 428 0.36 -20.60 -19.37
C GLN A 428 0.06 -19.10 -19.23
N LEU A 429 -0.42 -18.67 -18.06
CA LEU A 429 -0.73 -17.28 -17.80
C LEU A 429 0.57 -16.47 -17.71
N ASP A 430 0.58 -15.28 -18.33
CA ASP A 430 1.62 -14.27 -18.13
C ASP A 430 0.98 -13.07 -17.42
N GLY A 431 1.45 -12.77 -16.21
CA GLY A 431 0.95 -11.71 -15.35
C GLY A 431 1.16 -10.31 -15.91
N GLU A 432 2.21 -10.08 -16.72
CA GLU A 432 2.43 -8.80 -17.39
C GLU A 432 1.43 -8.62 -18.54
N TYR A 433 1.21 -9.68 -19.32
CA TYR A 433 0.20 -9.68 -20.37
C TYR A 433 -1.23 -9.56 -19.81
N LEU A 434 -1.52 -10.26 -18.72
CA LEU A 434 -2.78 -10.14 -17.99
C LEU A 434 -2.99 -8.70 -17.51
N ARG A 435 -1.98 -8.06 -16.90
CA ARG A 435 -2.05 -6.64 -16.50
C ARG A 435 -2.40 -5.75 -17.69
N GLN A 436 -1.75 -5.95 -18.83
CA GLN A 436 -2.01 -5.16 -20.04
C GLN A 436 -3.48 -5.27 -20.49
N LYS A 437 -4.06 -6.48 -20.45
CA LYS A 437 -5.46 -6.72 -20.83
C LYS A 437 -6.48 -6.32 -19.77
N ALA A 438 -6.14 -6.45 -18.50
CA ALA A 438 -6.97 -6.04 -17.37
C ALA A 438 -7.22 -4.52 -17.37
N VAL A 439 -6.22 -3.73 -17.78
CA VAL A 439 -6.33 -2.27 -17.94
C VAL A 439 -7.45 -1.88 -18.91
N GLU A 440 -7.65 -2.63 -20.00
CA GLU A 440 -8.73 -2.39 -20.98
C GLU A 440 -10.13 -2.54 -20.33
N HIS A 441 -10.23 -3.28 -19.23
CA HIS A 441 -11.45 -3.51 -18.44
C HIS A 441 -11.54 -2.63 -17.18
N GLY A 442 -10.61 -1.69 -17.01
CA GLY A 442 -10.55 -0.80 -15.85
C GLY A 442 -10.03 -1.45 -14.57
N ILE A 443 -9.33 -2.59 -14.69
CA ILE A 443 -8.74 -3.37 -13.61
C ILE A 443 -7.23 -3.11 -13.57
N LEU A 444 -6.69 -2.80 -12.39
CA LEU A 444 -5.25 -2.73 -12.15
C LEU A 444 -4.83 -3.84 -11.18
N ILE A 445 -3.81 -4.59 -11.58
CA ILE A 445 -3.13 -5.62 -10.78
C ILE A 445 -1.63 -5.41 -10.85
N GLU A 446 -0.87 -6.06 -9.96
CA GLU A 446 0.58 -5.89 -9.90
C GLU A 446 1.34 -7.15 -10.34
N PRO A 447 2.05 -7.13 -11.48
CA PRO A 447 2.87 -8.25 -11.90
C PRO A 447 4.10 -8.40 -11.00
N VAL A 448 4.60 -9.63 -10.83
CA VAL A 448 5.61 -9.92 -9.81
C VAL A 448 7.06 -9.66 -10.23
N LYS A 449 7.30 -9.47 -11.52
CA LYS A 449 8.65 -9.36 -12.11
C LYS A 449 9.58 -8.39 -11.37
N ARG A 450 9.06 -7.23 -10.97
CA ARG A 450 9.84 -6.17 -10.29
C ARG A 450 10.48 -6.66 -8.99
N TYR A 451 9.85 -7.61 -8.30
CA TYR A 451 10.31 -8.12 -7.00
C TYR A 451 11.44 -9.14 -7.10
N PHE A 452 11.79 -9.62 -8.29
CA PHE A 452 12.93 -10.52 -8.51
C PHE A 452 14.15 -9.75 -9.00
N ALA A 453 15.33 -10.17 -8.57
CA ALA A 453 16.61 -9.66 -9.05
C ALA A 453 17.04 -10.34 -10.35
N GLY A 454 16.70 -11.63 -10.50
CA GLY A 454 17.03 -12.43 -11.67
C GLY A 454 16.14 -12.17 -12.88
N THR A 455 16.55 -12.69 -14.04
CA THR A 455 15.71 -12.73 -15.25
C THR A 455 14.68 -13.86 -15.21
N SER A 456 14.89 -14.86 -14.36
CA SER A 456 13.95 -15.95 -14.10
C SER A 456 13.02 -15.56 -12.94
N TYR A 457 11.72 -15.58 -13.19
CA TYR A 457 10.66 -15.29 -12.22
C TYR A 457 9.41 -16.08 -12.63
N PRO A 458 8.48 -16.37 -11.70
CA PRO A 458 7.23 -17.04 -12.03
C PRO A 458 6.30 -16.07 -12.78
N SER A 459 6.28 -16.17 -14.11
CA SER A 459 5.51 -15.27 -14.97
C SER A 459 4.00 -15.37 -14.76
N ASN A 460 3.51 -16.50 -14.27
CA ASN A 460 2.10 -16.76 -13.97
C ASN A 460 1.63 -16.18 -12.62
N CYS A 461 2.47 -15.41 -11.93
CA CYS A 461 2.12 -14.81 -10.65
C CYS A 461 1.81 -13.30 -10.78
N PHE A 462 0.87 -12.83 -9.98
CA PHE A 462 0.51 -11.41 -9.82
C PHE A 462 0.03 -11.14 -8.39
N ARG A 463 -0.04 -9.87 -8.00
CA ARG A 463 -0.57 -9.43 -6.71
C ARG A 463 -1.85 -8.62 -6.89
N MET A 464 -2.72 -8.71 -5.89
CA MET A 464 -3.91 -7.88 -5.76
C MET A 464 -3.96 -7.24 -4.38
N GLY A 465 -3.74 -5.92 -4.32
CA GLY A 465 -3.81 -5.12 -3.10
C GLY A 465 -5.24 -4.71 -2.74
N ILE A 466 -5.52 -4.57 -1.44
CA ILE A 466 -6.84 -4.18 -0.91
C ILE A 466 -6.93 -2.72 -0.42
N THR A 467 -5.80 -2.02 -0.37
CA THR A 467 -5.72 -0.68 0.25
C THR A 467 -6.38 0.41 -0.60
N SER A 468 -6.38 0.25 -1.92
CA SER A 468 -6.83 1.24 -2.89
C SER A 468 -8.27 1.07 -3.36
N ILE A 469 -8.86 -0.12 -3.20
CA ILE A 469 -10.18 -0.47 -3.73
C ILE A 469 -11.26 -0.41 -2.65
N ALA A 470 -12.45 0.11 -3.00
CA ALA A 470 -13.62 0.07 -2.14
C ALA A 470 -14.24 -1.34 -2.11
N ASN A 471 -14.79 -1.74 -0.94
CA ASN A 471 -15.25 -3.11 -0.71
C ASN A 471 -16.34 -3.57 -1.71
N ASP A 472 -17.26 -2.67 -2.03
CA ASP A 472 -18.38 -2.89 -2.95
C ASP A 472 -17.93 -3.16 -4.40
N ARG A 473 -16.69 -2.83 -4.76
CA ARG A 473 -16.14 -3.03 -6.10
C ARG A 473 -15.30 -4.28 -6.26
N ILE A 474 -14.85 -4.88 -5.15
CA ILE A 474 -13.93 -6.03 -5.16
C ILE A 474 -14.54 -7.17 -5.96
N ARG A 475 -15.78 -7.53 -5.64
CA ARG A 475 -16.46 -8.67 -6.24
C ARG A 475 -16.61 -8.55 -7.76
N GLU A 476 -17.15 -7.42 -8.24
CA GLU A 476 -17.30 -7.14 -9.68
C GLU A 476 -15.93 -7.13 -10.40
N GLY A 477 -14.90 -6.57 -9.75
CA GLY A 477 -13.56 -6.53 -10.30
C GLY A 477 -12.93 -7.92 -10.46
N VAL A 478 -13.14 -8.80 -9.47
CA VAL A 478 -12.63 -10.18 -9.51
C VAL A 478 -13.39 -11.03 -10.52
N GLU A 479 -14.72 -10.89 -10.63
CA GLU A 479 -15.54 -11.58 -11.64
C GLU A 479 -15.04 -11.28 -13.06
N LYS A 480 -14.85 -10.00 -13.39
CA LYS A 480 -14.30 -9.57 -14.70
C LYS A 480 -12.87 -10.04 -14.93
N LEU A 481 -12.05 -10.08 -13.88
CA LEU A 481 -10.70 -10.61 -13.98
C LEU A 481 -10.72 -12.12 -14.25
N ALA A 482 -11.65 -12.84 -13.63
CA ALA A 482 -11.81 -14.28 -13.83
C ALA A 482 -12.19 -14.60 -15.27
N ASP A 483 -13.20 -13.89 -15.82
CA ASP A 483 -13.59 -14.02 -17.23
C ASP A 483 -12.40 -13.80 -18.17
N LEU A 484 -11.57 -12.79 -17.87
CA LEU A 484 -10.38 -12.49 -18.66
C LEU A 484 -9.31 -13.58 -18.54
N ILE A 485 -9.05 -14.10 -17.33
CA ILE A 485 -8.09 -15.19 -17.13
C ILE A 485 -8.53 -16.39 -17.93
N HIS A 486 -9.78 -16.83 -17.78
CA HIS A 486 -10.34 -17.95 -18.55
C HIS A 486 -10.18 -17.71 -20.05
N GLN A 487 -10.53 -16.53 -20.57
CA GLN A 487 -10.34 -16.17 -21.99
C GLN A 487 -8.89 -16.32 -22.47
N LEU A 488 -7.92 -15.96 -21.63
CA LEU A 488 -6.50 -16.06 -21.96
C LEU A 488 -5.95 -17.48 -21.81
N THR A 489 -6.64 -18.37 -21.09
CA THR A 489 -6.21 -19.75 -20.83
C THR A 489 -7.06 -20.81 -21.56
N GLN A 490 -8.14 -20.43 -22.26
CA GLN A 490 -9.14 -21.36 -22.86
C GLN A 490 -8.53 -22.48 -23.70
N GLU A 491 -7.49 -22.22 -24.50
CA GLU A 491 -6.87 -23.24 -25.35
C GLU A 491 -6.26 -24.41 -24.56
N HIS A 492 -6.02 -24.21 -23.26
CA HIS A 492 -5.38 -25.17 -22.37
C HIS A 492 -6.30 -25.66 -21.24
N GLU A 493 -7.51 -25.12 -21.13
CA GLU A 493 -8.50 -25.55 -20.14
C GLU A 493 -9.31 -26.74 -20.67
N GLU A 494 -9.64 -27.67 -19.77
CA GLU A 494 -10.54 -28.77 -20.08
C GLU A 494 -11.94 -28.19 -20.32
N THR A 495 -12.61 -28.60 -21.39
CA THR A 495 -13.98 -28.15 -21.72
C THR A 495 -14.93 -29.32 -21.52
N LEU A 496 -16.23 -29.06 -21.38
CA LEU A 496 -17.21 -30.14 -21.22
C LEU A 496 -17.11 -31.22 -22.32
N SER A 497 -16.76 -30.83 -23.54
CA SER A 497 -16.64 -31.76 -24.68
C SER A 497 -15.29 -32.46 -24.78
N SER A 498 -14.22 -31.88 -24.23
CA SER A 498 -12.88 -32.48 -24.21
C SER A 498 -12.57 -33.23 -22.91
N ALA A 499 -13.44 -33.11 -21.91
CA ALA A 499 -13.21 -33.64 -20.59
C ALA A 499 -13.21 -35.17 -20.54
N LYS A 500 -12.27 -35.73 -19.77
CA LYS A 500 -12.24 -37.17 -19.51
C LYS A 500 -13.31 -37.53 -18.48
N GLY A 501 -14.08 -38.58 -18.77
CA GLY A 501 -15.13 -39.11 -17.89
C GLY A 501 -16.49 -39.19 -18.58
N LYS A 502 -17.53 -39.42 -17.79
CA LYS A 502 -18.92 -39.49 -18.25
C LYS A 502 -19.73 -38.28 -17.76
N LEU A 503 -20.32 -37.55 -18.69
CA LEU A 503 -21.33 -36.53 -18.40
C LEU A 503 -22.61 -37.21 -17.87
N LEU A 504 -23.06 -36.79 -16.68
CA LEU A 504 -24.22 -37.37 -16.03
C LEU A 504 -25.54 -36.79 -16.55
N THR A 505 -26.55 -37.64 -16.70
CA THR A 505 -27.94 -37.23 -16.98
C THR A 505 -28.71 -36.94 -15.68
N ASP A 506 -29.95 -36.42 -15.78
CA ASP A 506 -30.79 -36.16 -14.60
C ASP A 506 -30.99 -37.40 -13.71
N ASP A 507 -31.28 -38.56 -14.30
CA ASP A 507 -31.48 -39.81 -13.57
C ASP A 507 -30.20 -40.28 -12.86
N GLU A 508 -29.04 -40.06 -13.49
CA GLU A 508 -27.74 -40.43 -12.92
C GLU A 508 -27.33 -39.48 -11.80
N LEU A 509 -27.56 -38.17 -11.96
CA LEU A 509 -27.36 -37.16 -10.91
C LEU A 509 -28.21 -37.48 -9.68
N GLN A 510 -29.46 -37.91 -9.85
CA GLN A 510 -30.34 -38.31 -8.76
C GLN A 510 -29.84 -39.55 -8.01
N HIS A 511 -28.98 -40.36 -8.61
CA HIS A 511 -28.38 -41.52 -7.95
C HIS A 511 -27.02 -41.22 -7.32
N VAL A 512 -26.24 -40.30 -7.91
CA VAL A 512 -24.86 -40.01 -7.49
C VAL A 512 -24.80 -38.98 -6.35
N LEU A 513 -25.62 -37.93 -6.40
CA LEU A 513 -25.51 -36.78 -5.50
C LEU A 513 -26.14 -36.97 -4.10
N PRO A 514 -27.31 -37.60 -3.93
CA PRO A 514 -27.87 -37.80 -2.59
C PRO A 514 -26.95 -38.63 -1.69
N GLY A 515 -26.68 -38.14 -0.48
CA GLY A 515 -25.86 -38.81 0.53
C GLY A 515 -24.36 -38.72 0.30
N SER A 516 -23.90 -37.99 -0.73
CA SER A 516 -22.47 -37.88 -1.03
C SER A 516 -21.77 -36.83 -0.17
N ILE A 517 -20.47 -37.04 0.01
CA ILE A 517 -19.53 -36.07 0.57
C ILE A 517 -18.56 -35.70 -0.54
N LEU A 518 -18.47 -34.41 -0.84
CA LEU A 518 -17.54 -33.86 -1.82
C LEU A 518 -16.41 -33.15 -1.09
N GLU A 519 -15.17 -33.51 -1.37
CA GLU A 519 -13.99 -32.89 -0.79
C GLU A 519 -13.29 -32.03 -1.84
N CYS A 520 -12.83 -30.84 -1.44
CA CYS A 520 -12.06 -29.96 -2.32
C CYS A 520 -11.10 -29.09 -1.51
N GLN A 521 -10.11 -28.51 -2.17
CA GLN A 521 -9.24 -27.49 -1.58
C GLN A 521 -9.74 -26.11 -1.99
N MET A 522 -9.78 -25.18 -1.04
CA MET A 522 -10.00 -23.77 -1.36
C MET A 522 -8.72 -23.18 -1.97
N VAL A 523 -8.84 -22.06 -2.71
CA VAL A 523 -7.68 -21.42 -3.37
C VAL A 523 -6.58 -20.97 -2.39
N TYR A 524 -6.91 -20.85 -1.11
CA TYR A 524 -6.02 -20.51 0.01
C TYR A 524 -5.51 -21.74 0.79
N GLY A 525 -5.66 -22.95 0.24
CA GLY A 525 -5.06 -24.18 0.76
C GLY A 525 -5.79 -24.82 1.96
N VAL A 526 -7.03 -24.40 2.24
CA VAL A 526 -7.85 -24.97 3.31
C VAL A 526 -8.77 -26.05 2.74
N PRO A 527 -8.82 -27.27 3.35
CA PRO A 527 -9.74 -28.32 2.91
C PRO A 527 -11.19 -27.90 3.20
N CYS A 528 -12.09 -28.28 2.30
CA CYS A 528 -13.51 -28.03 2.41
C CYS A 528 -14.30 -29.29 2.07
N THR A 529 -15.26 -29.63 2.92
CA THR A 529 -16.18 -30.76 2.73
C THR A 529 -17.60 -30.25 2.50
N ILE A 530 -18.28 -30.78 1.49
CA ILE A 530 -19.68 -30.49 1.18
C ILE A 530 -20.47 -31.80 1.27
N GLU A 531 -21.33 -31.92 2.27
CA GLU A 531 -22.26 -33.04 2.44
C GLU A 531 -23.59 -32.72 1.75
N LEU A 532 -24.00 -33.55 0.79
CA LEU A 532 -25.27 -33.43 0.07
C LEU A 532 -26.30 -34.39 0.65
N LYS A 533 -27.30 -33.88 1.37
CA LYS A 533 -28.36 -34.71 1.98
C LYS A 533 -29.44 -35.06 0.99
N GLU A 534 -30.05 -36.24 1.15
CA GLU A 534 -31.12 -36.75 0.29
C GLU A 534 -32.36 -35.84 0.24
N ASN A 535 -32.60 -35.05 1.28
CA ASN A 535 -33.73 -34.12 1.35
C ASN A 535 -33.47 -32.77 0.63
N GLY A 536 -32.39 -32.66 -0.15
CA GLY A 536 -32.02 -31.45 -0.89
C GLY A 536 -31.33 -30.38 -0.04
N VAL A 537 -30.96 -30.68 1.21
CA VAL A 537 -30.10 -29.81 2.04
C VAL A 537 -28.64 -30.12 1.75
N MET A 538 -27.78 -29.11 1.73
CA MET A 538 -26.32 -29.30 1.73
C MET A 538 -25.68 -28.63 2.95
N LEU A 539 -24.60 -29.23 3.46
CA LEU A 539 -23.81 -28.71 4.58
C LEU A 539 -22.36 -28.58 4.15
N GLY A 540 -21.78 -27.39 4.32
CA GLY A 540 -20.39 -27.08 4.04
C GLY A 540 -19.61 -26.93 5.33
N ARG A 541 -18.36 -27.42 5.36
CA ARG A 541 -17.43 -27.21 6.46
C ARG A 541 -16.03 -26.94 5.90
N THR A 542 -15.38 -25.88 6.37
CA THR A 542 -13.94 -25.69 6.13
C THR A 542 -13.14 -26.31 7.28
N GLY A 543 -11.97 -26.85 6.96
CA GLY A 543 -11.03 -27.38 7.95
C GLY A 543 -10.04 -26.32 8.45
N GLY A 544 -9.04 -26.76 9.22
CA GLY A 544 -7.97 -25.90 9.71
C GLY A 544 -8.42 -24.90 10.78
N ASN A 545 -7.92 -23.66 10.71
CA ASN A 545 -8.23 -22.60 11.68
C ASN A 545 -9.50 -21.82 11.33
N ASP A 546 -10.02 -21.93 10.10
CA ASP A 546 -11.24 -21.22 9.67
C ASP A 546 -12.48 -21.84 10.35
N ASN A 547 -12.61 -23.18 10.36
CA ASN A 547 -13.72 -23.92 10.97
C ASN A 547 -15.12 -23.33 10.67
N GLU A 548 -15.28 -22.76 9.48
CA GLU A 548 -16.53 -22.15 9.06
C GLU A 548 -17.52 -23.23 8.64
N VAL A 549 -18.80 -23.00 8.93
CA VAL A 549 -19.88 -23.88 8.53
C VAL A 549 -20.97 -23.08 7.86
N ASP A 550 -21.50 -23.61 6.76
CA ASP A 550 -22.68 -23.06 6.11
C ASP A 550 -23.64 -24.18 5.70
N SER A 551 -24.89 -23.82 5.46
CA SER A 551 -25.91 -24.71 4.93
C SER A 551 -26.56 -24.09 3.72
N GLY A 552 -27.17 -24.92 2.89
CA GLY A 552 -27.87 -24.46 1.71
C GLY A 552 -28.81 -25.49 1.17
N ARG A 553 -29.28 -25.25 -0.05
CA ARG A 553 -30.09 -26.19 -0.80
C ARG A 553 -29.44 -26.56 -2.12
N TRP A 554 -29.70 -27.78 -2.55
CA TRP A 554 -29.30 -28.28 -3.85
C TRP A 554 -30.47 -29.00 -4.52
N TRP A 555 -30.48 -29.03 -5.84
CA TRP A 555 -31.48 -29.70 -6.66
C TRP A 555 -30.93 -30.01 -8.06
N ILE A 556 -31.66 -30.79 -8.84
CA ILE A 556 -31.29 -31.15 -10.21
C ILE A 556 -32.34 -30.57 -11.15
N HIS A 557 -31.91 -30.00 -12.27
CA HIS A 557 -32.81 -29.50 -13.31
C HIS A 557 -32.10 -29.47 -14.66
N ASN A 558 -32.73 -30.01 -15.71
CA ASN A 558 -32.25 -29.96 -17.10
C ASN A 558 -30.80 -30.47 -17.30
N GLY A 559 -30.46 -31.60 -16.69
CA GLY A 559 -29.13 -32.23 -16.79
C GLY A 559 -28.07 -31.57 -15.92
N MET A 560 -28.44 -30.66 -15.01
CA MET A 560 -27.49 -29.88 -14.21
C MET A 560 -27.75 -30.02 -12.71
N TYR A 561 -26.66 -30.05 -11.96
CA TYR A 561 -26.64 -29.90 -10.50
C TYR A 561 -26.70 -28.41 -10.15
N TYR A 562 -27.74 -27.99 -9.44
CA TYR A 562 -27.87 -26.64 -8.92
C TYR A 562 -27.66 -26.61 -7.41
N ARG A 563 -27.05 -25.53 -6.93
CA ARG A 563 -26.91 -25.24 -5.50
C ARG A 563 -27.09 -23.77 -5.18
N LYS A 564 -27.52 -23.51 -3.95
CA LYS A 564 -27.60 -22.18 -3.33
C LYS A 564 -27.29 -22.28 -1.84
N TRP A 565 -26.19 -21.67 -1.44
CA TRP A 565 -25.81 -21.52 -0.02
C TRP A 565 -26.63 -20.42 0.66
N ASN A 566 -26.62 -20.38 2.00
CA ASN A 566 -27.21 -19.30 2.75
C ASN A 566 -26.25 -18.10 2.84
N LEU A 567 -24.96 -18.36 3.05
CA LEU A 567 -23.93 -17.33 3.23
C LEU A 567 -22.81 -17.46 2.19
N TRP A 568 -22.26 -18.67 1.99
CA TRP A 568 -21.16 -18.91 1.05
C TRP A 568 -21.55 -18.59 -0.39
N GLY A 569 -20.59 -18.26 -1.24
CA GLY A 569 -20.89 -17.97 -2.64
C GLY A 569 -21.81 -16.75 -2.82
N TYR A 570 -21.89 -15.86 -1.82
CA TYR A 570 -22.84 -14.75 -1.74
C TYR A 570 -24.32 -15.15 -1.81
N GLY A 571 -24.63 -16.39 -1.43
CA GLY A 571 -25.97 -16.96 -1.55
C GLY A 571 -26.48 -17.03 -3.00
N GLU A 572 -25.57 -17.04 -3.99
CA GLU A 572 -25.95 -17.17 -5.38
C GLU A 572 -26.42 -18.58 -5.73
N MET A 573 -27.34 -18.63 -6.69
CA MET A 573 -27.68 -19.88 -7.34
C MET A 573 -26.66 -20.15 -8.44
N LYS A 574 -25.99 -21.31 -8.37
CA LYS A 574 -25.05 -21.78 -9.40
C LYS A 574 -25.48 -23.15 -9.90
N GLY A 575 -25.37 -23.36 -11.21
CA GLY A 575 -25.67 -24.63 -11.87
C GLY A 575 -24.44 -25.17 -12.56
N PHE A 576 -24.24 -26.48 -12.47
CA PHE A 576 -23.08 -27.17 -13.03
C PHE A 576 -23.49 -28.41 -13.83
N TYR A 577 -22.85 -28.59 -14.98
CA TYR A 577 -22.74 -29.91 -15.60
C TYR A 577 -21.72 -30.73 -14.82
N VAL A 578 -22.00 -32.02 -14.61
CA VAL A 578 -21.16 -32.89 -13.80
C VAL A 578 -20.61 -34.02 -14.66
N ILE A 579 -19.28 -34.15 -14.67
CA ILE A 579 -18.58 -35.28 -15.25
C ILE A 579 -17.97 -36.11 -14.12
N MET A 580 -18.15 -37.43 -14.18
CA MET A 580 -17.50 -38.39 -13.28
C MET A 580 -16.37 -39.11 -14.01
N ASP A 581 -15.17 -39.13 -13.43
CA ASP A 581 -14.01 -39.91 -13.86
C ASP A 581 -13.49 -40.74 -12.68
N GLY A 582 -14.07 -41.94 -12.47
CA GLY A 582 -13.81 -42.74 -11.28
C GLY A 582 -14.42 -42.10 -10.03
N ASP A 583 -13.59 -41.81 -9.03
CA ASP A 583 -13.97 -41.11 -7.79
C ASP A 583 -13.74 -39.59 -7.89
N GLU A 584 -13.36 -39.06 -9.05
CA GLU A 584 -13.24 -37.63 -9.29
C GLU A 584 -14.52 -37.06 -9.94
N MET A 585 -15.04 -36.00 -9.35
CA MET A 585 -16.18 -35.24 -9.85
C MET A 585 -15.73 -33.89 -10.38
N LYS A 586 -16.01 -33.60 -11.66
CA LYS A 586 -15.68 -32.33 -12.30
C LYS A 586 -16.94 -31.51 -12.57
N TRP A 587 -16.90 -30.23 -12.22
CA TRP A 587 -17.98 -29.27 -12.46
C TRP A 587 -17.63 -28.34 -13.61
N PHE A 588 -18.60 -28.14 -14.50
CA PHE A 588 -18.53 -27.19 -15.61
C PHE A 588 -19.69 -26.21 -15.53
N ASP A 589 -19.44 -24.93 -15.81
CA ASP A 589 -20.46 -23.89 -15.75
C ASP A 589 -21.41 -23.92 -16.97
N GLN A 590 -22.32 -22.94 -17.05
CA GLN A 590 -23.28 -22.81 -18.15
C GLN A 590 -22.63 -22.42 -19.48
N ASN A 591 -21.39 -21.92 -19.46
CA ASN A 591 -20.59 -21.61 -20.64
C ASN A 591 -19.70 -22.80 -21.06
N TYR A 592 -19.84 -23.96 -20.39
CA TYR A 592 -19.09 -25.18 -20.62
C TYR A 592 -17.60 -25.11 -20.22
N CYS A 593 -17.24 -24.12 -19.40
CA CYS A 593 -15.90 -23.95 -18.86
C CYS A 593 -15.73 -24.79 -17.59
N PHE A 594 -14.54 -25.37 -17.41
CA PHE A 594 -14.20 -26.08 -16.18
C PHE A 594 -14.22 -25.12 -14.98
N VAL A 595 -14.81 -25.56 -13.88
CA VAL A 595 -14.93 -24.79 -12.64
C VAL A 595 -14.10 -25.42 -11.54
N ARG A 596 -14.36 -26.69 -11.22
CA ARG A 596 -13.75 -27.31 -10.04
C ARG A 596 -13.72 -28.82 -10.18
N GLN A 597 -12.66 -29.43 -9.66
CA GLN A 597 -12.57 -30.86 -9.39
C GLN A 597 -12.78 -31.12 -7.90
N LEU A 598 -13.57 -32.14 -7.59
CA LEU A 598 -13.87 -32.58 -6.23
C LEU A 598 -13.65 -34.08 -6.11
N ASP A 599 -13.17 -34.52 -4.96
CA ASP A 599 -13.10 -35.94 -4.62
C ASP A 599 -14.47 -36.40 -4.12
N TYR A 600 -14.99 -37.48 -4.70
CA TYR A 600 -16.30 -38.05 -4.40
C TYR A 600 -16.19 -39.20 -3.40
N CYS A 601 -16.87 -39.06 -2.26
CA CYS A 601 -16.95 -40.08 -1.22
C CYS A 601 -18.42 -40.41 -0.90
N ARG A 602 -18.75 -41.72 -0.80
CA ARG A 602 -20.10 -42.21 -0.42
C ARG A 602 -20.24 -42.62 1.05
N GLU A 603 -19.13 -42.73 1.77
CA GLU A 603 -19.11 -43.04 3.21
C GLU A 603 -18.28 -42.00 3.97
N HIS A 604 -18.71 -41.64 5.18
CA HIS A 604 -17.90 -40.83 6.10
C HIS A 604 -16.57 -41.56 6.34
N PRO A 605 -15.40 -40.98 6.05
CA PRO A 605 -14.16 -41.58 6.48
C PRO A 605 -14.14 -41.52 8.00
N ALA A 606 -14.38 -42.66 8.64
CA ALA A 606 -14.03 -42.84 10.04
C ALA A 606 -12.52 -42.59 10.14
N THR A 607 -12.14 -41.46 10.75
CA THR A 607 -10.83 -41.23 11.40
C THR A 607 -9.65 -41.97 10.76
N THR A 608 -9.26 -41.61 9.54
CA THR A 608 -7.94 -42.04 9.01
C THR A 608 -7.47 -41.08 7.94
N HIS A 609 -6.73 -40.03 8.32
CA HIS A 609 -5.59 -39.41 7.59
C HIS A 609 -5.22 -38.06 8.22
N LEU A 610 -4.80 -38.08 9.49
CA LEU A 610 -3.93 -37.08 10.09
C LEU A 610 -2.57 -37.76 10.33
N ALA A 611 -1.84 -38.01 9.24
CA ALA A 611 -0.41 -38.29 9.23
C ALA A 611 0.00 -38.65 7.80
N ARG A 612 0.50 -37.66 7.05
CA ARG A 612 1.58 -37.84 6.07
C ARG A 612 2.19 -36.46 5.79
N SER A 613 3.28 -36.24 6.52
CA SER A 613 4.41 -35.30 6.35
C SER A 613 4.10 -33.86 5.98
#